data_AF-A0A843GZ83-F1
#
_entry.id   AF-A0A843GZ83-F1
#
_cell.length_a   1.000
_cell.length_b   1.000
_cell.length_c   1.000
_cell.angle_alpha   90.00
_cell.angle_beta   90.00
_cell.angle_gamma   90.00
#
_symmetry.space_group_name_H-M   'P 1'
#
loop_
_entity.id
_entity.type
_entity.pdbx_description
1 polymer ?
#
loop_
_entity_poly.entity_id
_entity_poly.type
_entity_poly.pdbx_seq_one_letter_code
_entity_poly.pdbx_strand_id
1 'polypeptide(L)'
;MNYEYLTLFETCLKQPHLLIAGTTGSGKSTFIDCLLDCLALTHDYKNTDLVLIDPKKVELSQWKDSPFCIAYSDNQKQTEILLSKICDIMDNRYNEMKCKGEKLYSGNEMYVVIDELADLLLSTNRATAKNIEIHLSRLAQLGRAAKIHLILATQQIRRKTLPNAIIANIPARIGLRTIDALESKMVIFTAGCEKLKPKGTCLAYFPETCYPVAVDFSPIPPERLKITTKASKTA
;
A
#
# COMPACT_ATOMS: atom_id res chain seq x y z
N MET A 1 0.74 -1.39 28.43
CA MET A 1 0.92 -1.85 27.04
C MET A 1 0.38 -0.77 26.15
N ASN A 2 1.20 -0.10 25.33
CA ASN A 2 0.68 0.90 24.39
C ASN A 2 0.06 0.17 23.19
N TYR A 3 -1.26 -0.09 23.29
CA TYR A 3 -2.11 -0.58 22.21
C TYR A 3 -2.20 0.40 21.03
N GLU A 4 -1.67 1.62 21.17
CA GLU A 4 -1.71 2.70 20.18
C GLU A 4 -0.91 2.42 18.88
N TYR A 5 0.11 1.56 18.91
CA TYR A 5 0.94 1.30 17.71
C TYR A 5 0.27 0.38 16.69
N LEU A 6 -0.43 -0.67 17.14
CA LEU A 6 -1.17 -1.57 16.24
C LEU A 6 -2.37 -0.85 15.62
N THR A 7 -3.01 0.06 16.35
CA THR A 7 -4.16 0.81 15.85
C THR A 7 -3.85 1.64 14.60
N LEU A 8 -2.62 2.18 14.45
CA LEU A 8 -2.25 2.89 13.22
C LEU A 8 -2.28 1.95 12.01
N PHE A 9 -1.54 0.84 12.07
CA PHE A 9 -1.40 -0.08 10.95
C PHE A 9 -2.69 -0.84 10.66
N GLU A 10 -3.46 -1.21 11.67
CA GLU A 10 -4.81 -1.77 11.48
C GLU A 10 -5.73 -0.76 10.80
N THR A 11 -5.64 0.53 11.16
CA THR A 11 -6.43 1.57 10.50
C THR A 11 -5.99 1.72 9.04
N CYS A 12 -4.68 1.70 8.76
CA CYS A 12 -4.15 1.69 7.40
C CYS A 12 -4.68 0.51 6.57
N LEU A 13 -4.70 -0.70 7.12
CA LEU A 13 -5.17 -1.91 6.41
C LEU A 13 -6.68 -1.88 6.15
N LYS A 14 -7.47 -1.20 6.99
CA LYS A 14 -8.92 -1.01 6.76
C LYS A 14 -9.23 -0.02 5.64
N GLN A 15 -8.26 0.78 5.20
CA GLN A 15 -8.48 1.74 4.13
C GLN A 15 -8.53 1.03 2.78
N PRO A 16 -9.44 1.43 1.87
CA PRO A 16 -9.52 0.83 0.55
C PRO A 16 -8.23 1.01 -0.23
N HIS A 17 -7.61 2.19 -0.14
CA HIS A 17 -6.33 2.47 -0.77
C HIS A 17 -5.53 3.41 0.15
N LEU A 18 -4.21 3.26 0.13
CA LEU A 18 -3.27 4.00 0.96
C LEU A 18 -2.13 4.54 0.12
N LEU A 19 -1.81 5.83 0.29
CA LEU A 19 -0.59 6.44 -0.25
C LEU A 19 0.42 6.64 0.89
N ILE A 20 1.65 6.17 0.71
CA ILE A 20 2.76 6.36 1.64
C ILE A 20 3.87 7.11 0.91
N ALA A 21 4.22 8.31 1.36
CA ALA A 21 5.27 9.08 0.68
C ALA A 21 6.20 9.79 1.65
N GLY A 22 7.48 9.84 1.27
CA GLY A 22 8.52 10.55 2.00
C GLY A 22 9.89 10.33 1.41
N THR A 23 10.83 11.22 1.73
CA THR A 23 12.17 11.24 1.15
C THR A 23 13.02 10.02 1.55
N THR A 24 14.13 9.79 0.86
CA THR A 24 15.10 8.76 1.25
C THR A 24 15.54 8.94 2.71
N GLY A 25 15.56 7.85 3.47
CA GLY A 25 15.90 7.87 4.90
C GLY A 25 14.81 8.41 5.83
N SER A 26 13.60 8.72 5.31
CA SER A 26 12.45 9.14 6.13
C SER A 26 11.84 8.01 6.97
N GLY A 27 12.13 6.75 6.64
CA GLY A 27 11.55 5.57 7.29
C GLY A 27 10.46 4.87 6.48
N LYS A 28 10.32 5.17 5.18
CA LYS A 28 9.31 4.57 4.28
C LYS A 28 9.35 3.04 4.29
N SER A 29 10.52 2.46 4.07
CA SER A 29 10.70 1.01 4.05
C SER A 29 10.31 0.37 5.38
N THR A 30 10.82 0.95 6.47
CA THR A 30 10.45 0.54 7.84
C THR A 30 8.95 0.62 8.09
N PHE A 31 8.27 1.66 7.60
CA PHE A 31 6.81 1.78 7.73
C PHE A 31 6.07 0.68 6.98
N ILE A 32 6.48 0.38 5.74
CA ILE A 32 5.89 -0.68 4.92
C ILE A 32 6.10 -2.04 5.60
N ASP A 33 7.29 -2.30 6.13
CA ASP A 33 7.57 -3.53 6.88
C ASP A 33 6.66 -3.66 8.10
N CYS A 34 6.51 -2.60 8.89
CA CYS A 34 5.60 -2.60 10.04
C CYS A 34 4.15 -2.86 9.64
N LEU A 35 3.72 -2.32 8.49
CA LEU A 35 2.38 -2.52 7.96
C LEU A 35 2.16 -3.98 7.53
N LEU A 36 3.13 -4.59 6.86
CA LEU A 36 3.08 -5.99 6.44
C LEU A 36 3.19 -6.94 7.63
N ASP A 37 4.03 -6.62 8.62
CA ASP A 37 4.08 -7.33 9.89
C ASP A 37 2.72 -7.30 10.59
N CYS A 38 2.09 -6.12 10.65
CA CYS A 38 0.74 -6.00 11.19
C CYS A 38 -0.26 -6.86 10.42
N LEU A 39 -0.22 -6.85 9.08
CA LEU A 39 -1.08 -7.69 8.24
C LEU A 39 -0.92 -9.17 8.61
N ALA A 40 0.33 -9.65 8.71
CA ALA A 40 0.63 -11.03 9.07
C ALA A 40 0.25 -11.41 10.51
N LEU A 41 0.13 -10.43 11.41
CA LEU A 41 -0.30 -10.64 12.79
C LEU A 41 -1.82 -10.62 12.94
N THR A 42 -2.54 -9.87 12.11
CA THR A 42 -3.98 -9.63 12.29
C THR A 42 -4.86 -10.34 11.25
N HIS A 43 -4.30 -10.88 10.16
CA HIS A 43 -5.04 -11.55 9.09
C HIS A 43 -4.63 -13.02 8.92
N ASP A 44 -5.57 -13.82 8.40
CA ASP A 44 -5.32 -15.21 7.99
C ASP A 44 -4.94 -15.24 6.50
N TYR A 45 -3.82 -15.89 6.17
CA TYR A 45 -3.33 -16.05 4.80
C TYR A 45 -4.33 -16.78 3.90
N LYS A 46 -5.28 -17.56 4.45
CA LYS A 46 -6.34 -18.19 3.68
C LYS A 46 -7.37 -17.20 3.12
N ASN A 47 -7.51 -16.04 3.76
CA ASN A 47 -8.49 -15.01 3.42
C ASN A 47 -7.84 -13.71 2.92
N THR A 48 -6.52 -13.70 2.72
CA THR A 48 -5.76 -12.49 2.38
C THR A 48 -4.66 -12.82 1.37
N ASP A 49 -4.79 -12.24 0.18
CA ASP A 49 -3.85 -12.34 -0.91
C ASP A 49 -2.95 -11.10 -0.95
N LEU A 50 -1.64 -11.30 -1.06
CA LEU A 50 -0.65 -10.23 -1.17
C LEU A 50 0.00 -10.26 -2.55
N VAL A 51 -0.01 -9.12 -3.23
CA VAL A 51 0.70 -8.89 -4.48
C VAL A 51 1.78 -7.84 -4.26
N LEU A 52 3.02 -8.17 -4.57
CA LEU A 52 4.19 -7.34 -4.28
C LEU A 52 4.84 -6.85 -5.58
N ILE A 53 5.03 -5.53 -5.71
CA ILE A 53 5.73 -4.91 -6.82
C ILE A 53 6.94 -4.13 -6.28
N ASP A 54 8.13 -4.66 -6.54
CA ASP A 54 9.40 -4.17 -6.02
C ASP A 54 10.44 -4.01 -7.15
N PRO A 55 10.42 -2.88 -7.87
CA PRO A 55 11.36 -2.60 -8.96
C PRO A 55 12.83 -2.61 -8.53
N LYS A 56 13.12 -2.39 -7.23
CA LYS A 56 14.48 -2.30 -6.70
C LYS A 56 14.96 -3.59 -6.04
N LYS A 57 14.06 -4.54 -5.73
CA LYS A 57 14.34 -5.82 -5.05
C LYS A 57 14.92 -5.66 -3.64
N VAL A 58 14.70 -4.53 -3.00
CA VAL A 58 15.30 -4.23 -1.69
C VAL A 58 14.30 -4.45 -0.56
N GLU A 59 13.09 -3.91 -0.70
CA GLU A 59 12.19 -3.73 0.44
C GLU A 59 11.18 -4.88 0.60
N LEU A 60 10.61 -5.39 -0.51
CA LEU A 60 9.53 -6.38 -0.45
C LEU A 60 10.01 -7.81 -0.72
N SER A 61 11.27 -7.99 -1.15
CA SER A 61 11.82 -9.29 -1.50
C SER A 61 11.76 -10.31 -0.36
N GLN A 62 11.86 -9.86 0.90
CA GLN A 62 11.72 -10.71 2.08
C GLN A 62 10.32 -11.32 2.26
N TRP A 63 9.28 -10.68 1.70
CA TRP A 63 7.89 -11.13 1.79
C TRP A 63 7.48 -12.05 0.64
N LYS A 64 8.34 -12.22 -0.37
CA LYS A 64 8.06 -12.99 -1.58
C LYS A 64 7.69 -14.45 -1.31
N ASP A 65 8.34 -15.07 -0.32
CA ASP A 65 8.12 -16.48 0.04
C ASP A 65 7.10 -16.64 1.20
N SER A 66 6.42 -15.55 1.59
CA SER A 66 5.38 -15.60 2.62
C SER A 66 4.13 -16.33 2.11
N PRO A 67 3.34 -16.99 2.98
CA PRO A 67 2.11 -17.67 2.58
C PRO A 67 1.03 -16.71 2.06
N PHE A 68 1.14 -15.42 2.35
CA PHE A 68 0.25 -14.38 1.82
C PHE A 68 0.58 -14.03 0.37
N CYS A 69 1.85 -14.13 -0.05
CA CYS A 69 2.31 -13.63 -1.34
C CYS A 69 1.89 -14.57 -2.47
N ILE A 70 0.93 -14.12 -3.30
CA ILE A 70 0.45 -14.88 -4.46
C ILE A 70 1.13 -14.46 -5.77
N ALA A 71 1.71 -13.25 -5.82
CA ALA A 71 2.40 -12.74 -6.99
C ALA A 71 3.45 -11.69 -6.60
N TYR A 72 4.61 -11.77 -7.26
CA TYR A 72 5.71 -10.83 -7.08
C TYR A 72 6.20 -10.36 -8.45
N SER A 73 6.44 -9.06 -8.61
CA SER A 73 7.05 -8.47 -9.81
C SER A 73 8.17 -7.51 -9.45
N ASP A 74 9.26 -7.56 -10.20
CA ASP A 74 10.43 -6.71 -10.04
C ASP A 74 10.78 -5.89 -11.29
N ASN A 75 9.95 -5.98 -12.33
CA ASN A 75 10.19 -5.32 -13.59
C ASN A 75 8.88 -4.81 -14.20
N GLN A 76 9.01 -3.73 -14.97
CA GLN A 76 7.88 -2.95 -15.42
C GLN A 76 6.92 -3.71 -16.36
N LYS A 77 7.45 -4.52 -17.28
CA LYS A 77 6.63 -5.29 -18.22
C LYS A 77 5.79 -6.34 -17.50
N GLN A 78 6.40 -7.05 -16.55
CA GLN A 78 5.70 -8.04 -15.76
C GLN A 78 4.69 -7.38 -14.82
N THR A 79 5.00 -6.18 -14.31
CA THR A 79 4.06 -5.36 -13.53
C THR A 79 2.84 -4.95 -14.35
N GLU A 80 3.02 -4.50 -15.60
CA GLU A 80 1.91 -4.17 -16.51
C GLU A 80 0.97 -5.38 -16.71
N ILE A 81 1.53 -6.55 -17.02
CA ILE A 81 0.76 -7.79 -17.20
C ILE A 81 0.04 -8.17 -15.91
N LEU A 82 0.71 -8.04 -14.76
CA LEU A 82 0.14 -8.38 -13.46
C LEU A 82 -1.04 -7.47 -13.10
N LEU A 83 -0.89 -6.15 -13.27
CA LEU A 83 -1.97 -5.20 -13.02
C LEU A 83 -3.16 -5.40 -13.96
N SER A 84 -2.91 -5.77 -15.22
CA SER A 84 -3.95 -6.17 -16.15
C SER A 84 -4.73 -7.38 -15.64
N LYS A 85 -4.03 -8.44 -15.19
CA LYS A 85 -4.67 -9.63 -14.59
C LYS A 85 -5.49 -9.29 -13.34
N ILE A 86 -5.00 -8.37 -12.50
CA ILE A 86 -5.75 -7.93 -11.31
C ILE A 86 -7.03 -7.19 -11.71
N CYS A 87 -7.00 -6.42 -12.81
CA CYS A 87 -8.21 -5.81 -13.36
C CYS A 87 -9.22 -6.88 -13.83
N ASP A 88 -8.76 -7.96 -14.45
CA ASP A 88 -9.63 -9.08 -14.84
C ASP A 88 -10.22 -9.80 -13.61
N ILE A 89 -9.42 -10.00 -12.56
CA ILE A 89 -9.90 -10.53 -11.27
C ILE A 89 -10.97 -9.61 -10.69
N MET A 90 -10.75 -8.30 -10.70
CA MET A 90 -11.72 -7.31 -10.23
C MET A 90 -13.05 -7.44 -11.00
N ASP A 91 -12.99 -7.53 -12.33
CA ASP A 91 -14.18 -7.68 -13.17
C ASP A 91 -14.95 -8.97 -12.88
N ASN A 92 -14.23 -10.07 -12.65
CA ASN A 92 -14.83 -11.34 -12.23
C ASN A 92 -15.51 -11.24 -10.86
N ARG A 93 -14.87 -10.58 -9.88
CA ARG A 93 -15.47 -10.33 -8.56
C ARG A 93 -16.74 -9.49 -8.68
N TYR A 94 -16.77 -8.47 -9.54
CA TYR A 94 -17.97 -7.69 -9.81
C TYR A 94 -19.09 -8.51 -10.47
N ASN A 95 -18.76 -9.43 -11.38
CA ASN A 95 -19.75 -10.32 -11.98
C ASN A 95 -20.33 -11.29 -10.95
N GLU A 96 -19.49 -11.84 -10.07
CA GLU A 96 -19.95 -12.70 -8.97
C GLU A 96 -20.89 -11.95 -8.02
N MET A 97 -20.52 -10.73 -7.62
CA MET A 97 -21.35 -9.86 -6.78
C MET A 97 -22.71 -9.59 -7.42
N LYS A 98 -22.75 -9.30 -8.74
CA LYS A 98 -24.01 -9.11 -9.48
C LYS A 98 -24.89 -10.35 -9.45
N CYS A 99 -24.31 -11.54 -9.67
CA CYS A 99 -25.05 -12.80 -9.63
C CYS A 99 -25.63 -13.10 -8.23
N LYS A 100 -24.91 -12.71 -7.16
CA LYS A 100 -25.35 -12.89 -5.77
C LYS A 100 -26.25 -11.76 -5.25
N GLY A 101 -26.36 -10.64 -5.97
CA GLY A 101 -27.04 -9.43 -5.49
C GLY A 101 -26.29 -8.71 -4.36
N GLU A 102 -24.98 -8.90 -4.25
CA GLU A 102 -24.13 -8.33 -3.21
C GLU A 102 -23.52 -6.99 -3.63
N LYS A 103 -23.36 -6.08 -2.67
CA LYS A 103 -22.71 -4.77 -2.91
C LYS A 103 -21.22 -4.77 -2.61
N LEU A 104 -20.73 -5.76 -1.86
CA LEU A 104 -19.33 -5.94 -1.51
C LEU A 104 -18.96 -7.39 -1.75
N TYR A 105 -17.75 -7.60 -2.26
CA TYR A 105 -17.23 -8.94 -2.49
C TYR A 105 -17.09 -9.70 -1.17
N SER A 106 -17.60 -10.92 -1.11
CA SER A 106 -17.60 -11.73 0.11
C SER A 106 -16.29 -12.50 0.34
N GLY A 107 -15.47 -12.71 -0.70
CA GLY A 107 -14.25 -13.51 -0.63
C GLY A 107 -13.04 -12.79 -0.06
N ASN A 108 -11.86 -13.32 -0.40
CA ASN A 108 -10.56 -12.87 0.11
C ASN A 108 -10.26 -11.41 -0.21
N GLU A 109 -9.58 -10.75 0.72
CA GLU A 109 -9.00 -9.43 0.48
C GLU A 109 -7.71 -9.56 -0.31
N MET A 110 -7.47 -8.65 -1.26
CA MET A 110 -6.22 -8.60 -2.02
C MET A 110 -5.52 -7.27 -1.78
N TYR A 111 -4.30 -7.31 -1.25
CA TYR A 111 -3.48 -6.13 -1.04
C TYR A 111 -2.39 -6.07 -2.12
N VAL A 112 -2.41 -5.02 -2.94
CA VAL A 112 -1.40 -4.76 -3.98
C VAL A 112 -0.46 -3.68 -3.47
N VAL A 113 0.77 -4.07 -3.17
CA VAL A 113 1.79 -3.20 -2.57
C VAL A 113 2.84 -2.84 -3.61
N ILE A 114 3.04 -1.54 -3.80
CA ILE A 114 4.04 -0.99 -4.73
C ILE A 114 5.02 -0.17 -3.92
N ASP A 115 6.28 -0.60 -3.84
CA ASP A 115 7.28 0.08 -3.00
C ASP A 115 7.69 1.47 -3.54
N GLU A 116 7.86 1.57 -4.87
CA GLU A 116 8.27 2.80 -5.54
C GLU A 116 7.49 3.00 -6.83
N LEU A 117 6.36 3.70 -6.72
CA LEU A 117 5.49 4.03 -7.84
C LEU A 117 6.23 4.84 -8.93
N ALA A 118 7.18 5.68 -8.53
CA ALA A 118 7.92 6.52 -9.46
C ALA A 118 8.71 5.70 -10.50
N ASP A 119 9.28 4.57 -10.10
CA ASP A 119 10.06 3.71 -11.00
C ASP A 119 9.19 3.05 -12.08
N LEU A 120 7.89 2.87 -11.79
CA LEU A 120 6.93 2.33 -12.75
C LEU A 120 6.43 3.40 -13.73
N LEU A 121 6.19 4.63 -13.24
CA LEU A 121 5.56 5.71 -14.02
C LEU A 121 6.57 6.59 -14.76
N LEU A 122 7.80 6.74 -14.26
CA LEU A 122 8.85 7.57 -14.87
C LEU A 122 9.80 6.78 -15.77
N SER A 123 9.47 5.53 -16.09
CA SER A 123 10.27 4.67 -16.95
C SER A 123 10.46 5.24 -18.36
N THR A 124 11.53 4.79 -19.03
CA THR A 124 11.84 5.11 -20.42
C THR A 124 10.77 4.60 -21.39
N ASN A 125 10.10 3.49 -21.07
CA ASN A 125 9.00 2.98 -21.88
C ASN A 125 7.68 3.67 -21.50
N ARG A 126 7.36 4.74 -22.25
CA ARG A 126 6.15 5.54 -22.04
C ARG A 126 4.85 4.78 -22.27
N ALA A 127 4.83 3.80 -23.17
CA ALA A 127 3.62 3.03 -23.46
C ALA A 127 3.25 2.15 -22.26
N THR A 128 4.22 1.40 -21.73
CA THR A 128 4.04 0.58 -20.52
C THR A 128 3.70 1.45 -19.30
N ALA A 129 4.38 2.58 -19.10
CA ALA A 129 4.08 3.50 -17.99
C ALA A 129 2.63 4.01 -18.04
N LYS A 130 2.15 4.38 -19.25
CA LYS A 130 0.77 4.81 -19.47
C LYS A 130 -0.23 3.69 -19.19
N ASN A 131 0.04 2.46 -19.62
CA ASN A 131 -0.83 1.32 -19.35
C ASN A 131 -0.90 1.02 -17.84
N ILE A 132 0.23 1.07 -17.13
CA ILE A 132 0.28 0.95 -15.66
C ILE A 132 -0.58 2.03 -15.00
N GLU A 133 -0.46 3.29 -15.42
CA GLU A 133 -1.28 4.39 -14.89
C GLU A 133 -2.78 4.13 -15.10
N ILE A 134 -3.18 3.65 -16.28
CA ILE A 134 -4.56 3.29 -16.60
C ILE A 134 -5.07 2.18 -15.67
N HIS A 135 -4.30 1.10 -15.48
CA HIS A 135 -4.70 0.00 -14.60
C HIS A 135 -4.80 0.44 -13.14
N LEU A 136 -3.80 1.18 -12.63
CA LEU A 136 -3.83 1.70 -11.26
C LEU A 136 -5.01 2.64 -11.01
N SER A 137 -5.30 3.53 -11.97
CA SER A 137 -6.46 4.43 -11.89
C SER A 137 -7.77 3.66 -11.81
N ARG A 138 -7.93 2.61 -12.64
CA ARG A 138 -9.12 1.76 -12.65
C ARG A 138 -9.28 0.99 -11.33
N LEU A 139 -8.19 0.40 -10.83
CA LEU A 139 -8.17 -0.32 -9.55
C LEU A 139 -8.46 0.61 -8.37
N ALA A 140 -7.95 1.84 -8.37
CA ALA A 140 -8.24 2.81 -7.32
C ALA A 140 -9.72 3.26 -7.34
N GLN A 141 -10.36 3.32 -8.52
CA GLN A 141 -11.76 3.71 -8.64
C GLN A 141 -12.74 2.60 -8.22
N LEU A 142 -12.44 1.34 -8.56
CA LEU A 142 -13.37 0.21 -8.46
C LEU A 142 -12.94 -0.86 -7.44
N GLY A 143 -11.70 -0.82 -6.95
CA GLY A 143 -11.12 -1.88 -6.12
C GLY A 143 -11.81 -2.08 -4.77
N ARG A 144 -12.27 -0.99 -4.14
CA ARG A 144 -12.91 -1.02 -2.81
C ARG A 144 -14.02 -2.07 -2.69
N ALA A 145 -14.98 -2.08 -3.62
CA ALA A 145 -16.12 -2.99 -3.55
C ALA A 145 -15.71 -4.44 -3.85
N ALA A 146 -14.67 -4.60 -4.68
CA ALA A 146 -14.08 -5.89 -5.02
C ALA A 146 -13.08 -6.41 -3.98
N LYS A 147 -12.90 -5.72 -2.83
CA LYS A 147 -11.85 -6.02 -1.83
C LYS A 147 -10.44 -6.12 -2.43
N ILE A 148 -10.12 -5.21 -3.34
CA ILE A 148 -8.77 -5.02 -3.88
C ILE A 148 -8.27 -3.69 -3.35
N HIS A 149 -7.28 -3.77 -2.48
CA HIS A 149 -6.69 -2.65 -1.78
C HIS A 149 -5.34 -2.29 -2.39
N LEU A 150 -5.09 -0.99 -2.59
CA LEU A 150 -3.82 -0.51 -3.16
C LEU A 150 -3.00 0.16 -2.07
N ILE A 151 -1.77 -0.28 -1.85
CA ILE A 151 -0.79 0.39 -0.99
C ILE A 151 0.32 0.90 -1.90
N LEU A 152 0.28 2.19 -2.21
CA LEU A 152 1.21 2.83 -3.12
C LEU A 152 2.24 3.60 -2.30
N ALA A 153 3.51 3.32 -2.53
CA ALA A 153 4.60 4.01 -1.88
C ALA A 153 5.50 4.73 -2.89
N THR A 154 6.07 5.87 -2.49
CA THR A 154 7.07 6.58 -3.32
C THR A 154 8.01 7.45 -2.50
N GLN A 155 9.27 7.55 -2.95
CA GLN A 155 10.22 8.53 -2.43
C GLN A 155 10.30 9.81 -3.26
N GLN A 156 9.78 9.77 -4.48
CA GLN A 156 9.81 10.91 -5.39
C GLN A 156 8.46 11.62 -5.38
N ILE A 157 8.37 12.72 -4.65
CA ILE A 157 7.13 13.49 -4.53
C ILE A 157 7.07 14.52 -5.66
N ARG A 158 6.52 14.12 -6.81
CA ARG A 158 6.38 14.97 -8.01
C ARG A 158 5.00 14.79 -8.63
N ARG A 159 4.51 15.80 -9.36
CA ARG A 159 3.22 15.69 -10.08
C ARG A 159 3.16 14.51 -11.06
N LYS A 160 4.30 14.14 -11.66
CA LYS A 160 4.38 13.02 -12.60
C LYS A 160 4.36 11.64 -11.92
N THR A 161 4.74 11.56 -10.64
CA THR A 161 4.75 10.31 -9.86
C THR A 161 3.50 10.13 -9.02
N LEU A 162 2.77 11.22 -8.77
CA LEU A 162 1.45 11.22 -8.13
C LEU A 162 0.38 11.78 -9.10
N PRO A 163 0.03 11.06 -10.19
CA PRO A 163 -1.01 11.52 -11.09
C PRO A 163 -2.36 11.68 -10.37
N ASN A 164 -3.05 12.79 -10.65
CA ASN A 164 -4.38 13.07 -10.07
C ASN A 164 -5.39 11.96 -10.35
N ALA A 165 -5.29 11.30 -11.51
CA ALA A 165 -6.18 10.18 -11.87
C ALA A 165 -6.12 9.02 -10.85
N ILE A 166 -4.97 8.81 -10.21
CA ILE A 166 -4.78 7.78 -9.18
C ILE A 166 -5.13 8.37 -7.81
N ILE A 167 -4.45 9.45 -7.40
CA ILE A 167 -4.51 9.93 -6.01
C ILE A 167 -5.86 10.54 -5.60
N ALA A 168 -6.73 10.91 -6.56
CA ALA A 168 -8.08 11.36 -6.27
C ALA A 168 -8.95 10.24 -5.64
N ASN A 169 -8.60 8.98 -5.89
CA ASN A 169 -9.29 7.81 -5.34
C ASN A 169 -8.54 7.18 -4.15
N ILE A 170 -7.47 7.82 -3.68
CA ILE A 170 -6.65 7.37 -2.55
C ILE A 170 -6.66 8.46 -1.48
N PRO A 171 -7.74 8.55 -0.69
CA PRO A 171 -7.90 9.63 0.27
C PRO A 171 -7.08 9.38 1.54
N ALA A 172 -6.79 8.13 1.92
CA ALA A 172 -5.94 7.84 3.07
C ALA A 172 -4.45 8.00 2.71
N ARG A 173 -3.72 8.74 3.53
CA ARG A 173 -2.34 9.14 3.24
C ARG A 173 -1.45 9.15 4.47
N ILE A 174 -0.26 8.62 4.30
CA ILE A 174 0.82 8.65 5.27
C ILE A 174 1.93 9.54 4.71
N GLY A 175 2.13 10.67 5.38
CA GLY A 175 3.22 11.60 5.14
C GLY A 175 4.39 11.30 6.06
N LEU A 176 5.49 10.82 5.50
CA LEU A 176 6.79 10.75 6.17
C LEU A 176 7.60 12.00 5.84
N ARG A 177 8.79 12.14 6.44
CA ARG A 177 9.63 13.33 6.28
C ARG A 177 9.83 13.73 4.81
N THR A 178 9.41 14.94 4.45
CA THR A 178 9.57 15.56 3.12
C THR A 178 10.70 16.58 3.10
N ILE A 179 11.08 17.08 1.91
CA ILE A 179 12.11 18.13 1.79
C ILE A 179 11.55 19.47 2.27
N ASP A 180 10.33 19.79 1.85
CA ASP A 180 9.72 21.09 2.12
C ASP A 180 8.20 20.98 2.34
N ALA A 181 7.61 22.13 2.67
CA ALA A 181 6.17 22.25 2.90
C ALA A 181 5.34 22.09 1.61
N LEU A 182 5.92 22.27 0.42
CA LEU A 182 5.21 22.06 -0.85
C LEU A 182 5.00 20.56 -1.08
N GLU A 183 6.05 19.76 -0.91
CA GLU A 183 5.98 18.30 -0.94
C GLU A 183 5.05 17.77 0.15
N SER A 184 5.11 18.32 1.37
CA SER A 184 4.21 17.95 2.46
C SER A 184 2.74 18.12 2.04
N LYS A 185 2.39 19.26 1.44
CA LYS A 185 1.03 19.52 0.96
C LYS A 185 0.62 18.61 -0.19
N MET A 186 1.54 18.25 -1.09
CA MET A 186 1.26 17.28 -2.16
C MET A 186 0.93 15.91 -1.61
N VAL A 187 1.63 15.49 -0.55
CA VAL A 187 1.41 14.20 0.10
C VAL A 187 0.19 14.22 1.01
N ILE A 188 0.10 15.11 1.99
CA ILE A 188 -0.90 15.00 3.08
C ILE A 188 -1.78 16.24 3.26
N PHE A 189 -1.93 17.04 2.21
CA PHE A 189 -2.80 18.22 2.15
C PHE A 189 -2.39 19.41 3.05
N THR A 190 -1.48 19.21 4.00
CA THR A 190 -0.96 20.24 4.91
C THR A 190 0.56 20.27 4.93
N ALA A 191 1.13 21.38 5.42
CA ALA A 191 2.53 21.44 5.81
C ALA A 191 2.75 20.73 7.16
N GLY A 192 3.94 20.23 7.41
CA GLY A 192 4.33 19.58 8.67
C GLY A 192 5.27 18.40 8.47
N CYS A 193 5.19 17.68 7.35
CA CYS A 193 6.07 16.55 7.07
C CYS A 193 7.55 16.96 7.01
N GLU A 194 7.85 18.17 6.55
CA GLU A 194 9.21 18.70 6.45
C GLU A 194 9.88 18.90 7.81
N LYS A 195 9.09 18.96 8.89
CA LYS A 195 9.55 19.15 10.27
C LYS A 195 9.65 17.84 11.04
N LEU A 196 9.22 16.72 10.45
CA LEU A 196 9.26 15.41 11.11
C LEU A 196 10.71 14.98 11.34
N LYS A 197 10.93 14.26 12.45
CA LYS A 197 12.20 13.59 12.69
C LYS A 197 12.40 12.48 11.65
N PRO A 198 13.63 12.22 11.19
CA PRO A 198 13.90 11.06 10.36
C PRO A 198 13.61 9.77 11.13
N LYS A 199 12.79 8.89 10.55
CA LYS A 199 12.39 7.57 11.06
C LYS A 199 11.54 7.61 12.34
N GLY A 200 10.44 6.85 12.31
CA GLY A 200 9.62 6.57 13.49
C GLY A 200 8.54 7.60 13.83
N THR A 201 8.32 8.62 12.99
CA THR A 201 7.17 9.51 13.08
C THR A 201 6.58 9.73 11.68
N CYS A 202 5.25 9.74 11.58
CA CYS A 202 4.51 10.14 10.39
C CYS A 202 3.41 11.14 10.73
N LEU A 203 2.92 11.83 9.72
CA LEU A 203 1.57 12.39 9.72
C LEU A 203 0.66 11.38 9.02
N ALA A 204 -0.44 11.01 9.66
CA ALA A 204 -1.45 10.11 9.12
C ALA A 204 -2.74 10.87 8.89
N TYR A 205 -3.26 10.81 7.66
CA TYR A 205 -4.56 11.35 7.29
C TYR A 205 -5.46 10.20 6.87
N PHE A 206 -6.60 10.10 7.53
CA PHE A 206 -7.66 9.16 7.17
C PHE A 206 -8.94 9.95 6.87
N PRO A 207 -9.77 9.51 5.91
CA PRO A 207 -11.04 10.17 5.61
C PRO A 207 -11.93 10.37 6.84
N GLU A 208 -11.85 9.46 7.80
CA GLU A 208 -12.64 9.47 9.04
C GLU A 208 -12.17 10.55 10.02
N THR A 209 -10.88 10.92 10.00
CA THR A 209 -10.32 11.92 10.93
C THR A 209 -10.46 13.35 10.41
N CYS A 210 -10.62 13.55 9.10
CA CYS A 210 -10.71 14.86 8.44
C CYS A 210 -9.50 15.80 8.61
N TYR A 211 -8.53 15.48 9.45
CA TYR A 211 -7.27 16.20 9.61
C TYR A 211 -6.10 15.24 9.85
N PRO A 212 -4.87 15.60 9.44
CA PRO A 212 -3.69 14.77 9.69
C PRO A 212 -3.29 14.76 11.17
N VAL A 213 -2.95 13.58 11.68
CA VAL A 213 -2.51 13.35 13.07
C VAL A 213 -1.06 12.90 13.06
N ALA A 214 -0.23 13.47 13.95
CA ALA A 214 1.13 12.99 14.14
C ALA A 214 1.11 11.69 14.95
N VAL A 215 1.77 10.65 14.42
CA VAL A 215 1.83 9.34 15.05
C VAL A 215 3.26 8.84 15.02
N ASP A 216 3.75 8.39 16.17
CA ASP A 216 5.02 7.69 16.27
C ASP A 216 4.81 6.20 15.97
N PHE A 217 5.78 5.58 15.30
CA PHE A 217 5.76 4.16 14.97
C PHE A 217 7.15 3.54 15.13
N SER A 218 7.19 2.25 15.46
CA SER A 218 8.43 1.51 15.63
C SER A 218 8.29 0.10 15.06
N PRO A 219 9.38 -0.51 14.56
CA PRO A 219 9.40 -1.91 14.12
C PRO A 219 8.78 -2.85 15.15
N ILE A 220 8.05 -3.85 14.67
CA ILE A 220 7.54 -4.91 15.53
C ILE A 220 8.73 -5.79 15.97
N PRO A 221 8.91 -6.05 17.28
CA PRO A 221 10.01 -6.89 17.74
C PRO A 221 9.96 -8.29 17.11
N PRO A 222 11.09 -8.84 16.62
CA PRO A 222 11.14 -10.12 15.90
C PRO A 222 10.56 -11.31 16.67
N GLU A 223 10.58 -11.26 17.99
CA GLU A 223 10.04 -12.28 18.88
C GLU A 223 8.51 -12.45 18.70
N ARG A 224 7.79 -11.40 18.32
CA ARG A 224 6.35 -11.44 18.07
C ARG A 224 5.98 -12.12 16.75
N LEU A 225 6.87 -12.06 15.75
CA LEU A 225 6.68 -12.69 14.43
C LEU A 225 6.85 -14.22 14.47
N LYS A 226 7.64 -14.74 15.42
CA LYS A 226 7.87 -16.20 15.59
C LYS A 226 6.67 -16.93 16.18
N ILE A 227 5.81 -16.23 16.91
CA ILE A 227 4.63 -16.82 17.57
C ILE A 227 3.53 -17.09 16.54
N THR A 228 3.36 -16.21 15.56
CA THR A 228 2.35 -16.37 14.48
C THR A 228 2.78 -17.33 13.38
N THR A 229 4.07 -17.34 13.00
CA THR A 229 4.60 -18.24 11.95
C THR A 229 4.68 -19.72 12.37
N LYS A 230 4.75 -20.02 13.67
CA LYS A 230 4.64 -21.42 14.16
C LYS A 230 3.19 -21.92 14.15
N ALA A 231 2.22 -21.05 14.42
CA ALA A 231 0.80 -21.41 14.40
C ALA A 231 0.28 -21.69 12.97
N SER A 232 0.82 -21.00 11.95
CA SER A 232 0.41 -21.18 10.55
C SER A 232 1.06 -22.37 9.83
N LYS A 233 2.12 -22.97 10.38
CA LYS A 233 2.81 -24.14 9.80
C LYS A 233 2.34 -25.51 10.33
N THR A 234 1.36 -25.54 11.24
CA THR A 234 0.90 -26.78 11.92
C THR A 234 -0.58 -27.14 11.71
N ALA A 235 -1.23 -26.61 10.66
CA ALA A 235 -2.61 -26.98 10.32
C ALA A 235 -2.75 -27.43 8.86
#